data_AF-A0AAV5FVT0-F1
#
_entry.id   AF-A0AAV5FVT0-F1
#
_cell.length_a   1.000
_cell.length_b   1.000
_cell.length_c   1.000
_cell.angle_alpha   90.00
_cell.angle_beta   90.00
_cell.angle_gamma   90.00
#
_symmetry.space_group_name_H-M   'P 1'
#
loop_
_entity.id
_entity.type
_entity.pdbx_description
1 polymer ?
#
loop_
_entity_poly.entity_id
_entity_poly.type
_entity_poly.pdbx_seq_one_letter_code
_entity_poly.pdbx_strand_id
1 'polypeptide(L)'
;MDEEAVREFVEKWVDDHRVTYVEDVVNGSDEMVGVIRRTSTEFNLLVVGRRADSAESPLTAGISDWSEHMELGVLGDLLTSTDFGCRVSTLVVQQQTRAAAGETSASSSRSTTDKQQRSTDAHV
;
A
#
# COMPACT_ATOMS: atom_id res chain seq x y z
N MET A 1 -1.82 6.84 -4.03
CA MET A 1 -3.28 6.82 -3.80
C MET A 1 -3.92 7.46 -5.01
N ASP A 2 -5.17 7.16 -5.28
CA ASP A 2 -5.96 7.88 -6.29
C ASP A 2 -6.69 9.03 -5.58
N GLU A 3 -6.20 10.26 -5.78
CA GLU A 3 -6.77 11.47 -5.16
C GLU A 3 -8.22 11.73 -5.60
N GLU A 4 -8.58 11.33 -6.82
CA GLU A 4 -9.93 11.51 -7.33
C GLU A 4 -10.91 10.62 -6.58
N ALA A 5 -10.53 9.36 -6.33
CA ALA A 5 -11.35 8.42 -5.55
C ALA A 5 -11.52 8.87 -4.10
N VAL A 6 -10.46 9.42 -3.47
CA VAL A 6 -10.56 9.99 -2.12
C VAL A 6 -11.50 11.18 -2.10
N ARG A 7 -11.37 12.10 -3.07
CA ARG A 7 -12.24 13.27 -3.18
C ARG A 7 -13.71 12.87 -3.35
N GLU A 8 -14.01 11.92 -4.24
CA GLU A 8 -15.38 11.43 -4.42
C GLU A 8 -15.94 10.82 -3.13
N PHE A 9 -15.13 10.02 -2.41
CA PHE A 9 -15.52 9.46 -1.12
C PHE A 9 -15.84 10.56 -0.10
N VAL A 10 -14.97 11.56 0.02
CA VAL A 10 -15.14 12.69 0.94
C VAL A 10 -16.41 13.46 0.60
N GLU A 11 -16.60 13.85 -0.66
CA GLU A 11 -17.79 14.59 -1.13
C GLU A 11 -19.10 13.83 -0.85
N LYS A 12 -19.06 12.49 -0.90
CA LYS A 12 -20.25 11.65 -0.77
C LYS A 12 -20.60 11.26 0.65
N TRP A 13 -19.61 11.06 1.52
CA TRP A 13 -19.82 10.41 2.82
C TRP A 13 -19.39 11.21 4.03
N VAL A 14 -18.49 12.19 3.88
CA VAL A 14 -18.00 12.96 5.04
C VAL A 14 -19.09 13.92 5.50
N ASP A 15 -19.44 13.80 6.77
CA ASP A 15 -20.37 14.67 7.48
C ASP A 15 -19.93 14.80 8.95
N ASP A 16 -20.32 15.88 9.63
CA ASP A 16 -19.87 16.14 11.00
C ASP A 16 -20.50 15.20 12.06
N HIS A 17 -21.20 14.15 11.65
CA HIS A 17 -21.96 13.26 12.55
C HIS A 17 -21.43 11.82 12.56
N ARG A 18 -20.95 11.30 11.42
CA ARG A 18 -20.62 9.87 11.24
C ARG A 18 -19.25 9.61 10.65
N VAL A 19 -18.77 10.47 9.75
CA VAL A 19 -17.52 10.24 9.01
C VAL A 19 -16.73 11.53 8.94
N THR A 20 -15.55 11.53 9.57
CA THR A 20 -14.59 12.65 9.49
C THR A 20 -13.41 12.24 8.62
N TYR A 21 -13.00 13.13 7.71
CA TYR A 21 -11.76 12.99 6.95
C TYR A 21 -10.72 13.97 7.49
N VAL A 22 -9.52 13.46 7.76
CA VAL A 22 -8.37 14.24 8.21
C VAL A 22 -7.16 13.82 7.38
N GLU A 23 -6.43 14.80 6.88
CA GLU A 23 -5.18 14.60 6.16
C GLU A 23 -4.04 15.31 6.91
N ASP A 24 -3.05 14.53 7.34
CA ASP A 24 -1.88 15.02 8.05
C ASP A 24 -0.65 15.02 7.13
N VAL A 25 -0.07 16.20 6.90
CA VAL A 25 1.19 16.35 6.18
C VAL A 25 2.35 16.22 7.16
N VAL A 26 3.24 15.28 6.90
CA VAL A 26 4.35 14.91 7.80
C VAL A 26 5.69 14.92 7.05
N ASN A 27 6.75 15.29 7.75
CA ASN A 27 8.10 15.38 7.18
C ASN A 27 8.92 14.08 7.31
N GLY A 28 8.38 13.07 7.99
CA GLY A 28 9.09 11.80 8.22
C GLY A 28 8.31 10.79 9.05
N SER A 29 8.95 9.66 9.30
CA SER A 29 8.44 8.54 10.09
C SER A 29 8.08 8.93 11.53
N ASP A 30 8.93 9.71 12.21
CA ASP A 30 8.70 10.10 13.61
C ASP A 30 7.42 10.94 13.78
N GLU A 31 7.22 11.94 12.90
CA GLU A 31 6.01 12.77 12.90
C GLU A 31 4.76 11.93 12.57
N MET A 32 4.88 11.03 11.61
CA MET A 32 3.82 10.08 11.23
C MET A 32 3.42 9.18 12.41
N VAL A 33 4.40 8.58 13.11
CA VAL A 33 4.14 7.78 14.32
C VAL A 33 3.49 8.65 15.40
N GLY A 34 3.92 9.90 15.55
CA GLY A 34 3.32 10.87 16.47
C GLY A 34 1.84 11.14 16.18
N VAL A 35 1.47 11.30 14.91
CA VAL A 35 0.07 11.44 14.47
C VAL A 35 -0.72 10.17 14.82
N ILE A 36 -0.24 8.99 14.43
CA ILE A 36 -0.94 7.72 14.72
C ILE A 36 -1.11 7.50 16.23
N ARG A 37 -0.10 7.84 17.06
CA ARG A 37 -0.19 7.73 18.52
C ARG A 37 -1.28 8.62 19.10
N ARG A 38 -1.36 9.88 18.67
CA ARG A 38 -2.40 10.80 19.15
C ARG A 38 -3.78 10.29 18.75
N THR A 39 -3.96 9.97 17.48
CA THR A 39 -5.24 9.55 16.92
C THR A 39 -5.70 8.22 17.50
N SER A 40 -4.81 7.24 17.65
CA SER A 40 -5.18 5.88 18.10
C SER A 40 -5.87 5.82 19.47
N THR A 41 -5.57 6.77 20.36
CA THR A 41 -6.19 6.81 21.71
C THR A 41 -7.69 7.12 21.69
N GLU A 42 -8.21 7.63 20.59
CA GLU A 42 -9.60 8.05 20.45
C GLU A 42 -10.50 6.96 19.84
N PHE A 43 -9.93 5.82 19.41
CA PHE A 43 -10.67 4.78 18.68
C PHE A 43 -10.59 3.40 19.35
N ASN A 44 -11.64 2.60 19.12
CA ASN A 44 -11.72 1.21 19.58
C ASN A 44 -11.30 0.19 18.50
N LEU A 45 -11.19 0.62 17.24
CA LEU A 45 -10.75 -0.17 16.10
C LEU A 45 -9.92 0.71 15.15
N LEU A 46 -8.73 0.24 14.78
CA LEU A 46 -7.90 0.82 13.73
C LEU A 46 -7.97 -0.09 12.50
N VAL A 47 -8.15 0.52 11.32
CA VAL A 47 -8.09 -0.18 10.05
C VAL A 47 -6.90 0.36 9.27
N VAL A 48 -5.97 -0.52 8.91
CA VAL A 48 -4.78 -0.16 8.14
C VAL A 48 -4.70 -0.95 6.86
N GLY A 49 -4.30 -0.28 5.78
CA GLY A 49 -4.03 -0.92 4.50
C GLY A 49 -2.64 -1.55 4.48
N ARG A 50 -2.54 -2.78 3.99
CA ARG A 50 -1.27 -3.44 3.68
C ARG A 50 -1.02 -3.33 2.17
N ARG A 51 0.13 -2.77 1.81
CA ARG A 51 0.60 -2.71 0.41
C ARG A 51 1.03 -4.11 -0.04
N ALA A 52 0.62 -4.51 -1.25
CA ALA A 52 1.08 -5.73 -1.91
C ALA A 52 2.23 -5.38 -2.88
N ASP A 53 3.33 -6.13 -2.83
CA ASP A 53 4.47 -6.08 -3.78
C ASP A 53 4.80 -4.68 -4.33
N SER A 54 5.13 -3.77 -3.43
CA SER A 54 5.32 -2.37 -3.76
C SER A 54 6.61 -1.84 -3.16
N ALA A 55 7.24 -0.88 -3.84
CA ALA A 55 8.43 -0.20 -3.30
C ALA A 55 8.15 0.37 -1.90
N GLU A 56 9.15 0.31 -1.05
CA GLU A 56 9.11 0.87 0.29
C GLU A 56 8.78 2.36 0.25
N SER A 57 7.91 2.82 1.17
CA SER A 57 7.60 4.25 1.29
C SER A 57 8.72 4.94 2.09
N PRO A 58 9.20 6.12 1.67
CA PRO A 58 10.13 6.91 2.47
C PRO A 58 9.62 7.21 3.90
N LEU A 59 8.30 7.32 4.09
CA LEU A 59 7.68 7.55 5.40
C LEU A 59 7.72 6.34 6.32
N THR A 60 7.87 5.14 5.76
CA THR A 60 7.97 3.88 6.52
C THR A 60 9.39 3.32 6.52
N ALA A 61 10.32 3.97 5.81
CA ALA A 61 11.70 3.57 5.72
C ALA A 61 12.34 3.57 7.11
N GLY A 62 13.05 2.50 7.44
CA GLY A 62 13.65 2.31 8.75
C GLY A 62 12.68 1.93 9.87
N ILE A 63 11.35 1.94 9.65
CA ILE A 63 10.39 1.23 10.54
C ILE A 63 10.25 -0.21 10.06
N SER A 64 10.13 -0.39 8.74
CA SER A 64 10.15 -1.65 8.00
C SER A 64 11.32 -2.57 8.35
N ASP A 65 12.51 -2.02 8.57
CA ASP A 65 13.73 -2.78 8.89
C ASP A 65 13.64 -3.55 10.22
N TRP A 66 12.74 -3.11 11.11
CA TRP A 66 12.50 -3.72 12.41
C TRP A 66 11.20 -4.51 12.46
N SER A 67 10.52 -4.70 11.32
CA SER A 67 9.25 -5.39 11.33
C SER A 67 9.39 -6.89 11.57
N GLU A 68 8.71 -7.38 12.60
CA GLU A 68 8.75 -8.79 13.00
C GLU A 68 7.64 -9.60 12.29
N HIS A 69 6.50 -8.96 12.00
CA HIS A 69 5.32 -9.58 11.42
C HIS A 69 5.04 -9.01 10.03
N MET A 70 5.79 -9.47 9.02
CA MET A 70 5.65 -9.00 7.63
C MET A 70 4.23 -9.21 7.07
N GLU A 71 3.50 -10.20 7.55
CA GLU A 71 2.12 -10.45 7.19
C GLU A 71 1.16 -9.33 7.64
N LEU A 72 1.52 -8.52 8.63
CA LEU A 72 0.71 -7.37 9.05
C LEU A 72 1.03 -6.10 8.26
N GLY A 73 2.16 -6.09 7.54
CA GLY A 73 2.73 -4.89 6.94
C GLY A 73 3.23 -3.89 7.99
N VAL A 74 4.02 -2.91 7.56
CA VAL A 74 4.75 -2.00 8.47
C VAL A 74 3.83 -1.30 9.49
N LEU A 75 2.65 -0.82 9.06
CA LEU A 75 1.72 -0.16 9.98
C LEU A 75 1.02 -1.13 10.94
N GLY A 76 0.65 -2.32 10.45
CA GLY A 76 0.01 -3.33 11.28
C GLY A 76 0.96 -3.81 12.36
N ASP A 77 2.20 -4.13 11.97
CA ASP A 77 3.28 -4.55 12.86
C ASP A 77 3.62 -3.46 13.90
N LEU A 78 3.76 -2.19 13.47
CA LEU A 78 3.94 -1.04 14.36
C LEU A 78 2.83 -0.96 15.42
N LEU A 79 1.56 -1.07 15.01
CA LEU A 79 0.42 -0.95 15.91
C LEU A 79 0.32 -2.11 16.92
N THR A 80 0.79 -3.30 16.53
CA THR A 80 0.83 -4.49 17.40
C THR A 80 2.09 -4.59 18.24
N SER A 81 3.11 -3.79 17.95
CA SER A 81 4.36 -3.76 18.71
C SER A 81 4.11 -3.35 20.17
N THR A 82 4.80 -4.03 21.09
CA THR A 82 4.76 -3.70 22.52
C THR A 82 5.24 -2.28 22.80
N ASP A 83 6.16 -1.76 21.99
CA ASP A 83 6.74 -0.43 22.15
C ASP A 83 5.80 0.70 21.74
N PHE A 84 4.83 0.39 20.88
CA PHE A 84 3.76 1.31 20.54
C PHE A 84 2.71 1.40 21.65
N GLY A 85 2.52 0.31 22.42
CA GLY A 85 1.70 0.29 23.63
C GLY A 85 0.19 0.50 23.40
N CYS A 86 -0.25 0.40 22.14
CA CYS A 86 -1.66 0.52 21.78
C CYS A 86 -2.44 -0.73 22.19
N ARG A 87 -3.62 -0.52 22.78
CA ARG A 87 -4.55 -1.61 23.18
C ARG A 87 -5.80 -1.64 22.32
N VAL A 88 -5.72 -1.08 21.12
CA VAL A 88 -6.84 -0.98 20.18
C VAL A 88 -6.83 -2.18 19.25
N SER A 89 -8.02 -2.68 18.92
CA SER A 89 -8.13 -3.74 17.92
C SER A 89 -7.62 -3.22 16.58
N THR A 90 -6.75 -3.97 15.90
CA THR A 90 -6.21 -3.57 14.60
C THR A 90 -6.64 -4.58 13.53
N LEU A 91 -7.26 -4.06 12.46
CA LEU A 91 -7.63 -4.83 11.28
C LEU A 91 -6.73 -4.42 10.11
N VAL A 92 -5.95 -5.37 9.62
CA VAL A 92 -5.11 -5.18 8.44
C VAL A 92 -5.87 -5.65 7.20
N VAL A 93 -6.05 -4.75 6.22
CA VAL A 93 -6.72 -5.03 4.96
C VAL A 93 -5.70 -5.03 3.82
N GLN A 94 -5.57 -6.14 3.10
CA GLN A 94 -4.77 -6.21 1.86
C GLN A 94 -5.69 -6.42 0.66
N GLN A 95 -5.47 -5.66 -0.40
CA GLN A 95 -6.09 -5.95 -1.70
C GLN A 95 -5.52 -7.26 -2.27
N GLN A 96 -6.41 -8.20 -2.61
CA GLN A 96 -6.00 -9.44 -3.27
C GLN A 96 -5.52 -9.12 -4.70
N THR A 97 -4.29 -9.51 -5.01
CA THR A 97 -3.76 -9.50 -6.38
C THR A 97 -3.85 -10.92 -6.95
N ARG A 98 -3.98 -11.05 -8.28
CA ARG A 98 -4.03 -12.38 -8.94
C ARG A 98 -2.81 -13.26 -8.65
N ALA A 99 -1.68 -12.64 -8.33
CA ALA A 99 -0.47 -13.32 -7.86
C ALA A 99 -0.68 -13.99 -6.48
N ALA A 100 -1.34 -13.31 -5.54
CA ALA A 100 -1.66 -13.85 -4.22
C ALA A 100 -2.71 -14.98 -4.25
N ALA A 101 -3.51 -15.06 -5.33
CA ALA A 101 -4.50 -16.11 -5.57
C ALA A 101 -3.93 -17.37 -6.26
N GLY A 102 -2.62 -17.42 -6.55
CA GLY A 102 -1.98 -18.57 -7.19
C GLY A 102 -2.17 -18.66 -8.71
N GLU A 103 -2.72 -17.62 -9.35
CA GLU A 103 -2.91 -17.59 -10.80
C GLU A 103 -1.71 -16.95 -11.51
N THR A 104 -0.54 -17.59 -11.47
CA THR A 104 0.56 -17.21 -12.36
C THR A 104 0.27 -17.76 -13.77
N SER A 105 -0.43 -16.98 -14.59
CA SER A 105 -0.33 -17.17 -16.04
C SER A 105 1.08 -16.72 -16.46
N ALA A 106 2.02 -17.66 -16.47
CA ALA A 106 3.34 -17.44 -17.04
C ALA A 106 3.17 -17.13 -18.53
N SER A 107 3.19 -15.84 -18.91
CA SER A 107 3.37 -15.47 -20.30
C SER A 107 4.80 -15.82 -20.67
N SER A 108 4.98 -17.03 -21.21
CA SER A 108 6.19 -17.44 -21.91
C SER A 108 6.52 -16.38 -22.96
N SER A 109 7.53 -15.57 -22.71
CA SER A 109 8.17 -14.76 -23.74
C SER A 109 8.86 -15.72 -24.70
N ARG A 110 8.14 -16.16 -25.73
CA ARG A 110 8.72 -16.85 -26.89
C ARG A 110 9.65 -15.88 -27.60
N SER A 111 10.96 -16.04 -27.38
CA SER A 111 11.99 -15.49 -28.25
C SER A 111 11.92 -16.23 -29.60
N THR A 112 11.26 -15.63 -30.60
CA THR A 112 11.40 -16.07 -31.98
C THR A 112 12.41 -15.18 -32.67
N THR A 113 13.67 -15.61 -32.62
CA THR A 113 14.70 -15.23 -33.59
C THR A 113 14.35 -15.96 -34.89
N ASP A 114 13.65 -15.29 -35.81
CA ASP A 114 13.67 -15.69 -37.20
C ASP A 114 13.17 -14.56 -38.11
N LYS A 115 14.06 -14.07 -38.98
CA LYS A 115 13.72 -13.74 -40.37
C LYS A 115 14.98 -13.48 -41.19
N GLN A 116 15.52 -14.58 -41.68
CA GLN A 116 16.34 -14.59 -42.88
C GLN A 116 15.42 -14.44 -44.13
N GLN A 117 15.53 -13.29 -44.82
CA GLN A 117 15.75 -13.14 -46.26
C GLN A 117 14.65 -13.53 -47.27
N ARG A 118 14.18 -12.55 -48.10
CA ARG A 118 14.43 -12.49 -49.56
C ARG A 118 13.70 -11.35 -50.31
N SER A 119 14.45 -10.75 -51.26
CA SER A 119 14.11 -10.18 -52.60
C SER A 119 13.02 -9.10 -52.72
N THR A 120 13.05 -8.07 -53.57
CA THR A 120 13.84 -7.65 -54.76
C THR A 120 13.24 -6.28 -55.15
N ASP A 121 14.03 -5.29 -55.58
CA ASP A 121 13.57 -4.44 -56.70
C ASP A 121 14.70 -3.69 -57.40
N ALA A 122 14.50 -3.45 -58.69
CA ALA A 122 15.45 -2.94 -59.67
C ALA A 122 15.29 -1.42 -59.93
N HIS A 123 16.22 -0.86 -60.72
CA HIS A 123 16.30 0.51 -61.28
C HIS A 123 16.73 1.60 -60.27
N VAL A 124 17.80 2.38 -60.51
CA VAL A 124 18.27 3.04 -61.75
C VAL A 124 19.78 2.91 -61.91
#